data_AF-A0A841JU16-F1
#
_entry.id   AF-A0A841JU16-F1
#
_cell.length_a   1.000
_cell.length_b   1.000
_cell.length_c   1.000
_cell.angle_alpha   90.00
_cell.angle_beta   90.00
_cell.angle_gamma   90.00
#
_symmetry.space_group_name_H-M   'P 1'
#
loop_
_entity.id
_entity.type
_entity.pdbx_description
1 polymer ?
#
loop_
_entity_poly.entity_id
_entity_poly.type
_entity_poly.pdbx_seq_one_letter_code
_entity_poly.pdbx_strand_id
1 'polypeptide(L)'
;MNDLILDNNLDLAIQNGDFLIDDCEQQNQELILIATQGSFRESPLTGVGIAKYIKSSFSVSKIDQLRQKIRLQLQYDGYQTVNTQINSFTDIQIQAER
;
A
#
# COMPACT_ATOMS: atom_id res chain seq x y z
N MET A 1 8.16 7.34 11.19
CA MET A 1 7.53 8.68 11.10
C MET A 1 6.24 8.62 11.89
N ASN A 2 6.03 9.51 12.86
CA ASN A 2 4.84 9.41 13.71
C ASN A 2 3.72 10.32 13.19
N ASP A 3 2.54 9.75 12.96
CA ASP A 3 1.35 10.46 12.49
C ASP A 3 0.07 9.72 12.94
N LEU A 4 -1.09 10.19 12.50
CA LEU A 4 -2.40 9.59 12.79
C LEU A 4 -2.47 8.14 12.31
N ILE A 5 -2.87 7.26 13.21
CA ILE A 5 -3.08 5.84 12.93
C ILE A 5 -4.54 5.58 12.55
N LEU A 6 -4.72 4.64 11.64
CA LEU A 6 -6.02 4.13 11.23
C LEU A 6 -6.29 2.80 11.93
N ASP A 7 -7.55 2.52 12.19
CA ASP A 7 -8.01 1.23 12.66
C ASP A 7 -8.18 0.23 11.49
N ASN A 8 -8.62 -0.99 11.81
CA ASN A 8 -8.81 -2.05 10.82
C ASN A 8 -9.89 -1.75 9.77
N ASN A 9 -10.72 -0.72 9.98
CA ASN A 9 -11.73 -0.27 9.03
C ASN A 9 -11.26 0.90 8.17
N LEU A 10 -9.99 1.31 8.32
CA LEU A 10 -9.40 2.51 7.72
C LEU A 10 -10.01 3.82 8.25
N ASP A 11 -10.62 3.79 9.45
CA ASP A 11 -11.07 4.98 10.16
C ASP A 11 -10.00 5.47 11.14
N LEU A 12 -10.08 6.71 11.63
CA LEU A 12 -9.11 7.24 12.58
C LEU A 12 -9.14 6.44 13.89
N ALA A 13 -7.99 5.89 14.29
CA ALA A 13 -7.85 5.20 15.56
C ALA A 13 -7.93 6.19 16.72
N ILE A 14 -8.79 5.90 17.69
CA ILE A 14 -9.00 6.72 18.89
C ILE A 14 -8.65 5.88 20.11
N GLN A 15 -7.79 6.41 20.96
CA GLN A 15 -7.41 5.78 22.22
C GLN A 15 -7.58 6.79 23.36
N ASN A 16 -8.27 6.37 24.43
CA ASN A 16 -8.52 7.21 25.61
C ASN A 16 -9.22 8.55 25.29
N GLY A 17 -10.03 8.60 24.23
CA GLY A 17 -10.80 9.78 23.85
C GLY A 17 -10.03 10.81 23.01
N ASP A 18 -8.84 10.48 22.52
CA ASP A 18 -8.06 11.32 21.60
C ASP A 18 -7.51 10.49 20.43
N PHE A 19 -7.03 11.16 19.38
CA PHE A 19 -6.43 10.51 18.22
C PHE A 19 -5.14 9.78 18.59
N LEU A 20 -5.01 8.56 18.09
CA LEU A 20 -3.77 7.79 18.24
C LEU A 20 -2.73 8.28 17.24
N ILE A 21 -1.58 8.71 17.75
CA ILE A 21 -0.39 9.07 16.97
C ILE A 21 0.70 8.04 17.25
N ASP A 22 1.17 7.35 16.21
CA ASP A 22 2.24 6.36 16.31
C ASP A 22 3.00 6.25 14.97
N ASP A 23 3.97 5.34 14.88
CA ASP A 23 4.68 5.08 13.63
C ASP A 23 3.73 4.60 12.53
N CYS A 24 3.65 5.36 11.45
CA CYS A 24 2.70 5.15 10.35
C CYS A 24 3.36 4.65 9.06
N GLU A 25 4.65 4.26 9.11
CA GLU A 25 5.38 3.89 7.89
C GLU A 25 4.73 2.71 7.16
N GLN A 26 4.40 1.64 7.91
CA GLN A 26 3.71 0.48 7.34
C GLN A 26 2.31 0.86 6.82
N GLN A 27 1.55 1.63 7.59
CA GLN A 27 0.22 2.11 7.19
C GLN A 27 0.27 2.86 5.87
N ASN A 28 1.26 3.74 5.67
CA ASN A 28 1.41 4.50 4.44
C ASN A 28 1.67 3.59 3.23
N GLN A 29 2.50 2.56 3.38
CA GLN A 29 2.71 1.54 2.34
C GLN A 29 1.40 0.83 2.01
N GLU A 30 0.66 0.39 3.02
CA GLU A 30 -0.63 -0.30 2.85
C GLU A 30 -1.66 0.59 2.12
N LEU A 31 -1.75 1.86 2.49
CA LEU A 31 -2.64 2.83 1.85
C LEU A 31 -2.33 2.98 0.36
N ILE A 32 -1.05 3.07 -0.03
CA ILE A 32 -0.65 3.13 -1.45
C ILE A 32 -1.07 1.87 -2.21
N LEU A 33 -0.98 0.70 -1.58
CA LEU A 33 -1.34 -0.57 -2.20
C LEU A 33 -2.85 -0.69 -2.43
N ILE A 34 -3.65 -0.29 -1.43
CA ILE A 34 -5.11 -0.40 -1.46
C ILE A 34 -5.71 0.68 -2.37
N ALA A 35 -5.19 1.91 -2.31
CA ALA A 35 -5.70 3.05 -3.05
C ALA A 35 -5.64 2.83 -4.57
N THR A 36 -6.64 3.36 -5.27
CA THR A 36 -6.61 3.45 -6.74
C THR A 36 -6.11 4.82 -7.16
N GLN A 37 -5.54 4.93 -8.35
CA GLN A 37 -5.23 6.25 -8.93
C GLN A 37 -6.47 7.14 -8.92
N GLY A 38 -6.31 8.38 -8.46
CA GLY A 38 -7.36 9.35 -8.21
C GLY A 38 -7.91 9.34 -6.78
N SER A 39 -7.52 8.39 -5.92
CA SER A 39 -7.93 8.36 -4.51
C SER A 39 -7.33 9.51 -3.70
N PHE A 40 -6.08 9.87 -3.97
CA PHE A 40 -5.40 11.01 -3.35
C PHE A 40 -5.55 12.24 -4.24
N ARG A 41 -6.14 13.32 -3.71
CA ARG A 41 -6.47 14.52 -4.51
C ARG A 41 -5.19 15.31 -4.86
N GLU A 42 -4.30 15.38 -3.91
CA GLU A 42 -2.98 16.00 -3.97
C GLU A 42 -2.00 15.20 -4.85
N SER A 43 -2.18 13.88 -4.94
CA SER A 43 -1.40 13.00 -5.81
C SER A 43 -2.28 12.02 -6.60
N PRO A 44 -2.95 12.48 -7.67
CA PRO A 44 -3.90 11.65 -8.41
C PRO A 44 -3.29 10.42 -9.10
N LEU A 45 -1.96 10.40 -9.28
CA LEU A 45 -1.26 9.27 -9.92
C LEU A 45 -0.84 8.18 -8.93
N THR A 46 -0.95 8.44 -7.62
CA THR A 46 -0.62 7.48 -6.55
C THR A 46 -1.72 6.42 -6.41
N GLY A 47 -1.32 5.16 -6.32
CA GLY A 47 -2.19 4.04 -5.99
C GLY A 47 -1.98 2.80 -6.87
N VAL A 48 -1.90 1.62 -6.25
CA VAL A 48 -1.78 0.34 -6.94
C VAL A 48 -3.15 -0.26 -7.27
N GLY A 49 -4.12 -0.15 -6.37
CA GLY A 49 -5.46 -0.73 -6.51
C GLY A 49 -5.41 -2.25 -6.49
N ILE A 50 -4.72 -2.83 -5.51
CA ILE A 50 -4.39 -4.25 -5.43
C ILE A 50 -5.62 -5.17 -5.42
N ALA A 51 -6.76 -4.69 -4.90
CA ALA A 51 -8.03 -5.42 -4.88
C ALA A 51 -8.50 -5.90 -6.27
N LYS A 52 -8.08 -5.21 -7.35
CA LYS A 52 -8.40 -5.61 -8.73
C LYS A 52 -7.73 -6.94 -9.13
N TYR A 53 -6.62 -7.30 -8.49
CA TYR A 53 -5.88 -8.52 -8.78
C TYR A 53 -6.46 -9.75 -8.07
N ILE A 54 -7.11 -9.58 -6.92
CA ILE A 54 -7.76 -10.67 -6.16
C ILE A 54 -8.77 -11.43 -7.02
N LYS A 55 -9.50 -10.72 -7.89
CA LYS A 55 -10.49 -11.31 -8.80
C LYS A 55 -9.89 -11.79 -10.14
N SER A 56 -8.59 -11.66 -10.33
CA SER A 56 -7.92 -11.97 -11.60
C SER A 56 -7.29 -13.37 -11.58
N SER A 57 -6.97 -13.90 -12.76
CA SER A 57 -6.28 -15.18 -12.87
C SER A 57 -4.83 -15.05 -12.40
N PHE A 58 -4.40 -15.98 -11.54
CA PHE A 58 -3.03 -16.05 -11.04
C PHE A 58 -2.10 -16.56 -12.14
N SER A 59 -1.63 -15.64 -12.98
CA SER A 59 -0.74 -15.90 -14.11
C SER A 59 0.54 -15.09 -13.99
N VAL A 60 1.63 -15.59 -14.56
CA VAL A 60 2.95 -14.94 -14.55
C VAL A 60 2.86 -13.48 -15.01
N SER A 61 2.14 -13.22 -16.11
CA SER A 61 1.95 -11.86 -16.63
C SER A 61 1.27 -10.92 -15.62
N LYS A 62 0.26 -11.40 -14.87
CA LYS A 62 -0.42 -10.59 -13.86
C LYS A 62 0.44 -10.35 -12.63
N ILE A 63 1.21 -11.35 -12.22
CA ILE A 63 2.18 -11.25 -11.13
C ILE A 63 3.24 -10.20 -11.46
N ASP A 64 3.82 -10.25 -12.66
CA ASP A 64 4.85 -9.30 -13.09
C ASP A 64 4.29 -7.88 -13.22
N GLN A 65 3.07 -7.73 -13.76
CA GLN A 65 2.36 -6.45 -13.79
C GLN A 65 2.17 -5.86 -12.38
N LEU A 66 1.70 -6.68 -11.43
CA LEU A 66 1.49 -6.25 -10.05
C LEU A 66 2.82 -5.85 -9.39
N ARG A 67 3.86 -6.69 -9.51
CA ARG A 67 5.19 -6.44 -8.96
C ARG A 67 5.77 -5.13 -9.48
N GLN A 68 5.73 -4.92 -10.80
CA GLN A 68 6.22 -3.69 -11.41
C GLN A 68 5.43 -2.47 -10.91
N LYS A 69 4.10 -2.58 -10.81
CA LYS A 69 3.26 -1.48 -10.34
C LYS A 69 3.54 -1.11 -8.89
N ILE A 70 3.66 -2.10 -7.99
CA ILE A 70 4.03 -1.88 -6.58
C ILE A 70 5.37 -1.15 -6.50
N ARG A 71 6.39 -1.65 -7.21
CA ARG A 71 7.72 -1.05 -7.22
C ARG A 71 7.69 0.42 -7.66
N LEU A 72 7.04 0.71 -8.79
CA LEU A 72 6.99 2.07 -9.32
C LEU A 72 6.24 3.04 -8.39
N GLN A 73 5.16 2.59 -7.75
CA GLN A 73 4.34 3.42 -6.87
C GLN A 73 5.05 3.72 -5.55
N LEU A 74 5.72 2.73 -4.94
CA LEU A 74 6.53 2.95 -3.74
C LEU A 74 7.78 3.80 -4.08
N GLN A 75 8.43 3.58 -5.22
CA GLN A 75 9.53 4.47 -5.65
C GLN A 75 9.07 5.91 -5.89
N TYR A 76 7.86 6.10 -6.43
CA TYR A 76 7.27 7.43 -6.61
C TYR A 76 7.02 8.14 -5.27
N ASP A 77 6.69 7.38 -4.23
CA ASP A 77 6.55 7.86 -2.85
C ASP A 77 7.90 8.04 -2.13
N GLY A 78 9.03 7.71 -2.78
CA GLY A 78 10.38 7.94 -2.28
C GLY A 78 11.08 6.73 -1.67
N TYR A 79 10.49 5.54 -1.70
CA TYR A 79 11.17 4.31 -1.28
C TYR A 79 12.29 3.95 -2.25
N GLN A 80 13.51 3.72 -1.75
CA GLN A 80 14.68 3.44 -2.58
C GLN A 80 14.76 1.96 -2.95
N THR A 81 14.59 1.10 -1.95
CA THR A 81 14.63 -0.35 -2.11
C THR A 81 13.22 -0.89 -1.97
N VAL A 82 12.77 -1.67 -2.95
CA VAL A 82 11.46 -2.32 -2.92
C VAL A 82 11.59 -3.75 -3.41
N ASN A 83 11.49 -4.70 -2.48
CA ASN A 83 11.46 -6.12 -2.74
C ASN A 83 10.05 -6.64 -2.53
N THR A 84 9.54 -7.44 -3.48
CA THR A 84 8.18 -7.95 -3.44
C THR A 84 8.13 -9.42 -3.82
N GLN A 85 7.63 -10.24 -2.90
CA GLN A 85 7.34 -11.66 -3.13
C GLN A 85 5.83 -11.85 -3.23
N ILE A 86 5.38 -12.53 -4.29
CA ILE A 86 3.96 -12.75 -4.58
C ILE A 86 3.77 -14.26 -4.72
N ASN A 87 3.29 -14.91 -3.66
CA ASN A 87 2.99 -16.34 -3.65
C ASN A 87 1.56 -16.59 -4.13
N SER A 88 0.65 -15.68 -3.81
CA SER A 88 -0.72 -15.62 -4.30
C SER A 88 -1.22 -14.16 -4.27
N PHE A 89 -2.40 -13.86 -4.83
CA PHE A 89 -2.97 -12.51 -4.68
C PHE A 89 -3.50 -12.18 -3.28
N THR A 90 -3.50 -13.17 -2.38
CA THR A 90 -3.86 -13.01 -0.96
C THR A 90 -2.65 -13.16 -0.04
N ASP A 91 -1.48 -13.51 -0.57
CA ASP A 91 -0.22 -13.67 0.16
C ASP A 91 0.90 -12.96 -0.60
N ILE A 92 1.11 -11.69 -0.22
CA ILE A 92 2.07 -10.77 -0.83
C ILE A 92 2.92 -10.21 0.30
N GLN A 93 4.24 -10.36 0.17
CA GLN A 93 5.21 -9.83 1.12
C GLN A 93 6.00 -8.70 0.45
N ILE A 94 6.06 -7.56 1.13
CA ILE A 94 6.76 -6.37 0.66
C ILE A 94 7.77 -5.96 1.71
N GLN A 95 8.99 -5.70 1.27
CA GLN A 95 10.04 -5.07 2.06
C GLN A 95 10.45 -3.81 1.31
N ALA A 96 10.17 -2.66 1.91
CA ALA A 96 10.48 -1.37 1.35
C ALA A 96 11.21 -0.49 2.37
N GLU A 97 12.26 0.19 1.92
CA GLU A 97 13.12 1.04 2.75
C GLU A 97 13.34 2.39 2.06
N ARG A 98 13.32 3.47 2.84
CA ARG A 98 13.55 4.86 2.41
C ARG A 98 14.93 5.35 2.77
#